data_AF-A0A3N6GYY3-F1
#
_entry.id   AF-A0A3N6GYY3-F1
#
_cell.length_a   1.000
_cell.length_b   1.000
_cell.length_c   1.000
_cell.angle_alpha   90.00
_cell.angle_beta   90.00
_cell.angle_gamma   90.00
#
_symmetry.space_group_name_H-M   'P 1'
#
loop_
_entity.id
_entity.type
_entity.pdbx_description
1 polymer ?
#
loop_
_entity_poly.entity_id
_entity_poly.type
_entity_poly.pdbx_seq_one_letter_code
_entity_poly.pdbx_strand_id
1 'polypeptide(L)'
;MSHRNAPLTETGRLRPARCVVDEGQPLRRAAERFQVSRTTAARRATRHRRFGIAGTSAGPPVRTTSRCEPRPQSRNTFCGCAASIGSLGLAARCGIAPSIAQRILTRHGLPPLAALDRATGEPVRRHEGVRPGERVHIDVK
;
A
#
# COMPACT_ATOMS: atom_id res chain seq x y z
N MET A 1 -8.43 -3.32 -21.42
CA MET A 1 -9.78 -3.10 -20.81
C MET A 1 -10.44 -4.44 -20.57
N SER A 2 -10.87 -4.73 -19.33
CA SER A 2 -11.58 -5.99 -19.01
C SER A 2 -13.06 -5.85 -19.35
N HIS A 3 -13.61 -6.79 -20.13
CA HIS A 3 -15.02 -6.78 -20.51
C HIS A 3 -15.95 -6.87 -19.28
N ARG A 4 -17.11 -6.21 -19.32
CA ARG A 4 -18.07 -6.14 -18.19
C ARG A 4 -18.45 -7.53 -17.64
N ASN A 5 -18.52 -8.53 -18.51
CA ASN A 5 -18.88 -9.91 -18.17
C ASN A 5 -17.69 -10.80 -17.75
N ALA A 6 -16.46 -10.28 -17.69
CA ALA A 6 -15.31 -11.12 -17.36
C ALA A 6 -15.41 -11.68 -15.93
N PRO A 7 -14.97 -12.92 -15.66
CA PRO A 7 -15.22 -13.61 -14.39
C PRO A 7 -14.67 -12.90 -13.14
N LEU A 8 -13.67 -12.02 -13.32
CA LEU A 8 -13.00 -11.28 -12.26
C LEU A 8 -13.55 -9.87 -12.06
N THR A 9 -14.49 -9.39 -12.86
CA THR A 9 -15.18 -8.11 -12.61
C THR A 9 -16.19 -8.26 -11.48
N GLU A 10 -16.58 -7.12 -10.91
CA GLU A 10 -17.62 -7.06 -9.89
C GLU A 10 -18.93 -7.72 -10.37
N THR A 11 -19.36 -7.38 -11.59
CA THR A 11 -20.52 -8.00 -12.25
C THR A 11 -20.34 -9.51 -12.45
N GLY A 12 -19.14 -9.96 -12.88
CA GLY A 12 -18.83 -11.37 -13.05
C GLY A 12 -18.76 -12.17 -11.75
N ARG A 13 -18.55 -11.51 -10.61
CA ARG A 13 -18.58 -12.11 -9.26
C ARG A 13 -19.99 -12.19 -8.69
N LEU A 14 -20.82 -11.19 -8.98
CA LEU A 14 -22.19 -11.10 -8.50
C LEU A 14 -23.07 -12.22 -9.08
N ARG A 15 -22.98 -12.45 -10.40
CA ARG A 15 -23.84 -13.38 -11.13
C ARG A 15 -23.84 -14.82 -10.60
N PRO A 16 -22.69 -15.48 -10.36
CA PRO A 16 -22.68 -16.82 -9.76
C PRO A 16 -23.20 -16.83 -8.33
N ALA A 17 -23.03 -15.75 -7.57
CA ALA A 17 -23.53 -15.68 -6.21
C ALA A 17 -25.06 -15.55 -6.18
N ARG A 18 -25.64 -14.69 -7.01
CA ARG A 18 -27.10 -14.54 -7.18
C ARG A 18 -27.76 -15.81 -7.69
N CYS A 19 -27.16 -16.47 -8.68
CA CYS A 19 -27.68 -17.72 -9.21
C CYS A 19 -27.74 -18.84 -8.14
N VAL A 20 -26.80 -18.87 -7.19
CA VAL A 20 -26.81 -19.85 -6.09
C VAL A 20 -27.73 -19.44 -4.93
N VAL A 21 -27.82 -18.14 -4.62
CA VAL A 21 -28.55 -17.63 -3.44
C VAL A 21 -30.00 -17.31 -3.76
N ASP A 22 -30.26 -16.63 -4.89
CA ASP A 22 -31.58 -16.13 -5.27
C ASP A 22 -32.32 -17.17 -6.14
N GLU A 23 -31.64 -17.81 -7.10
CA GLU A 23 -32.25 -18.82 -7.98
C GLU A 23 -32.15 -20.26 -7.43
N GLY A 24 -31.49 -20.46 -6.28
CA GLY A 24 -31.36 -21.78 -5.62
C GLY A 24 -30.57 -22.82 -6.43
N GLN A 25 -29.79 -22.42 -7.44
CA GLN A 25 -29.09 -23.36 -8.30
C GLN A 25 -27.95 -24.07 -7.55
N PRO A 26 -27.73 -25.38 -7.82
CA PRO A 26 -26.63 -26.10 -7.20
C PRO A 26 -25.28 -25.54 -7.66
N LEU A 27 -24.30 -25.51 -6.74
CA LEU A 27 -22.96 -24.94 -6.97
C LEU A 27 -22.27 -25.46 -8.23
N ARG A 28 -22.52 -26.71 -8.61
CA ARG A 28 -21.96 -27.31 -9.83
C ARG A 28 -22.51 -26.66 -11.10
N ARG A 29 -23.84 -26.51 -11.19
CA ARG A 29 -24.52 -25.86 -12.32
C ARG A 29 -24.10 -24.40 -12.45
N ALA A 30 -24.03 -23.67 -11.34
CA ALA A 30 -23.58 -22.28 -11.34
C ALA A 30 -22.11 -22.17 -11.77
N ALA A 31 -21.23 -23.03 -11.28
CA ALA A 31 -19.82 -23.05 -11.66
C ALA A 31 -19.62 -23.32 -13.17
N GLU A 32 -20.32 -24.30 -13.72
CA GLU A 32 -20.33 -24.63 -15.15
C GLU A 32 -20.83 -23.45 -16.00
N ARG A 33 -21.96 -22.83 -15.60
CA ARG A 33 -22.57 -21.70 -16.33
C ARG A 33 -21.66 -20.47 -16.39
N PHE A 34 -20.92 -20.19 -15.32
CA PHE A 34 -20.07 -19.00 -15.22
C PHE A 34 -18.58 -19.27 -15.48
N GLN A 35 -18.23 -20.48 -15.92
CA GLN A 35 -16.84 -20.87 -16.23
C GLN A 35 -15.87 -20.58 -15.06
N VAL A 36 -16.29 -20.93 -13.84
CA VAL A 36 -15.50 -20.77 -12.61
C VAL A 36 -15.40 -22.09 -11.87
N SER A 37 -14.38 -22.24 -11.02
CA SER A 37 -14.30 -23.42 -10.15
C SER A 37 -15.46 -23.48 -9.15
N ARG A 38 -15.88 -24.70 -8.79
CA ARG A 38 -16.90 -24.93 -7.74
C ARG A 38 -16.54 -24.23 -6.42
N THR A 39 -15.28 -24.27 -6.03
CA THR A 39 -14.76 -23.60 -4.82
C THR A 39 -14.89 -22.08 -4.89
N THR A 40 -14.70 -21.49 -6.08
CA THR A 40 -14.89 -20.06 -6.31
C THR A 40 -16.37 -19.68 -6.23
N ALA A 41 -17.26 -20.47 -6.83
CA ALA A 41 -18.70 -20.28 -6.74
C ALA A 41 -19.18 -20.35 -5.27
N ALA A 42 -18.71 -21.36 -4.50
CA ALA A 42 -19.01 -21.50 -3.09
C ALA A 42 -18.55 -20.28 -2.28
N ARG A 43 -17.29 -19.85 -2.46
CA ARG A 43 -16.73 -18.68 -1.76
C ARG A 43 -17.53 -17.40 -2.05
N ARG A 44 -17.99 -17.23 -3.30
CA ARG A 44 -18.81 -16.07 -3.71
C ARG A 44 -20.22 -16.15 -3.10
N ALA A 45 -20.86 -17.32 -3.11
CA ALA A 45 -22.18 -17.51 -2.51
C ALA A 45 -22.16 -17.27 -0.98
N THR A 46 -21.18 -17.85 -0.26
CA THR A 46 -21.02 -17.62 1.19
C THR A 46 -20.83 -16.14 1.51
N ARG A 47 -20.03 -15.43 0.70
CA ARG A 47 -19.76 -14.01 0.88
C ARG A 47 -20.98 -13.14 0.57
N HIS A 48 -21.76 -13.49 -0.45
CA HIS A 48 -23.02 -12.81 -0.78
C HIS A 48 -24.08 -13.01 0.31
N ARG A 49 -24.16 -14.20 0.92
CA ARG A 49 -25.03 -14.41 2.09
C ARG A 49 -24.64 -13.55 3.30
N ARG A 50 -23.33 -13.33 3.50
CA ARG A 50 -22.82 -12.59 4.67
C ARG A 50 -22.85 -11.06 4.51
N PHE A 51 -22.62 -10.56 3.30
CA PHE A 51 -22.41 -9.12 3.06
C PHE A 51 -23.30 -8.55 1.94
N GLY A 52 -24.20 -9.36 1.36
CA GLY A 52 -25.03 -8.96 0.23
C GLY A 52 -24.21 -8.54 -0.99
N ILE A 53 -24.75 -7.57 -1.74
CA ILE A 53 -24.10 -6.99 -2.93
C ILE A 53 -22.75 -6.35 -2.56
N ALA A 54 -22.62 -5.76 -1.37
CA ALA A 54 -21.39 -5.12 -0.89
C ALA A 54 -20.22 -6.11 -0.74
N GLY A 55 -20.50 -7.41 -0.56
CA GLY A 55 -19.47 -8.46 -0.50
C GLY A 55 -18.79 -8.79 -1.83
N THR A 56 -19.32 -8.27 -2.94
CA THR A 56 -18.88 -8.58 -4.31
C THR A 56 -17.60 -7.85 -4.70
N SER A 57 -17.41 -6.67 -4.11
CA SER A 57 -16.11 -6.02 -4.02
C SER A 57 -15.16 -7.00 -3.34
N ALA A 58 -14.13 -7.45 -4.08
CA ALA A 58 -12.99 -8.01 -3.36
C ALA A 58 -12.42 -6.84 -2.58
N GLY A 59 -12.77 -6.77 -1.29
CA GLY A 59 -12.04 -5.92 -0.36
C GLY A 59 -10.55 -6.11 -0.63
N PRO A 60 -9.76 -5.02 -0.54
CA PRO A 60 -8.36 -5.06 -0.89
C PRO A 60 -7.69 -6.26 -0.21
N PRO A 61 -6.70 -6.90 -0.87
CA PRO A 61 -5.95 -7.98 -0.22
C PRO A 61 -5.60 -7.50 1.18
N VAL A 62 -5.94 -8.29 2.20
CA VAL A 62 -5.51 -8.03 3.57
C VAL A 62 -4.01 -7.84 3.46
N ARG A 63 -3.53 -6.60 3.57
CA ARG A 63 -2.11 -6.31 3.50
C ARG A 63 -1.52 -7.12 4.63
N THR A 64 -0.78 -8.17 4.30
CA THR A 64 0.08 -8.83 5.27
C THR A 64 1.11 -7.80 5.68
N THR A 65 0.86 -7.11 6.80
CA THR A 65 1.81 -6.24 7.50
C THR A 65 2.84 -7.08 8.24
N SER A 66 3.37 -8.13 7.61
CA SER A 66 4.44 -8.93 8.22
C SER A 66 5.80 -8.42 7.73
N ARG A 67 6.61 -7.96 8.69
CA ARG A 67 8.03 -7.55 8.61
C ARG A 67 8.32 -6.05 8.44
N CYS A 68 7.88 -5.27 9.41
CA CYS A 68 8.62 -4.15 10.03
C CYS A 68 7.65 -3.04 10.44
N GLU A 69 6.87 -3.29 11.49
CA GLU A 69 6.38 -2.17 12.30
C GLU A 69 7.36 -2.02 13.47
N PRO A 70 8.16 -0.94 13.53
CA PRO A 70 8.79 -0.58 14.79
C PRO A 70 7.67 -0.29 15.79
N ARG A 71 7.75 -0.89 16.99
CA ARG A 71 6.84 -0.60 18.11
C ARG A 71 6.69 0.92 18.28
N PRO A 72 5.53 1.44 18.73
CA PRO A 72 5.28 2.88 18.80
C PRO A 72 6.35 3.68 19.55
N GLN A 73 6.90 3.13 20.65
CA GLN A 73 8.03 3.75 21.35
C GLN A 73 9.34 3.76 20.53
N SER A 74 9.64 2.71 19.76
CA SER A 74 10.84 2.69 18.92
C SER A 74 10.67 3.45 17.61
N ARG A 75 9.44 3.80 17.22
CA ARG A 75 9.13 4.58 16.02
C ARG A 75 9.66 6.00 16.10
N ASN A 76 9.46 6.73 17.20
CA ASN A 76 9.97 8.10 17.33
C ASN A 76 11.51 8.13 17.31
N THR A 77 12.16 7.18 18.00
CA THR A 77 13.62 7.01 17.95
C THR A 77 14.11 6.63 16.55
N PHE A 78 13.39 5.76 15.83
CA PHE A 78 13.72 5.37 14.47
C PHE A 78 13.58 6.53 13.49
N CYS A 79 12.50 7.30 13.57
CA CYS A 79 12.24 8.48 12.76
C CYS A 79 13.23 9.61 13.04
N GLY A 80 13.58 9.84 14.31
CA GLY A 80 14.59 10.84 14.69
C GLY A 80 15.97 10.48 14.15
N CYS A 81 16.38 9.22 14.25
CA CYS A 81 17.65 8.80 13.67
C CYS A 81 17.63 8.83 12.13
N ALA A 82 16.50 8.55 11.49
CA ALA A 82 16.35 8.68 10.03
C ALA A 82 16.73 10.07 9.51
N ALA A 83 16.30 11.10 10.23
CA ALA A 83 16.53 12.49 9.88
C ALA A 83 18.01 12.90 10.00
N SER A 84 18.82 12.16 10.76
CA SER A 84 20.24 12.45 10.95
C SER A 84 21.18 11.55 10.13
N ILE A 85 20.85 10.26 9.94
CA ILE A 85 21.77 9.27 9.33
C ILE A 85 21.24 8.64 8.03
N GLY A 86 20.00 8.96 7.64
CA GLY A 86 19.37 8.46 6.42
C GLY A 86 19.09 6.95 6.42
N SER A 87 18.59 6.44 5.29
CA SER A 87 18.16 5.04 5.17
C SER A 87 19.31 4.04 5.25
N LEU A 88 20.50 4.39 4.74
CA LEU A 88 21.68 3.52 4.79
C LEU A 88 22.26 3.42 6.22
N GLY A 89 22.38 4.53 6.93
CA GLY A 89 22.84 4.53 8.33
C GLY A 89 21.84 3.81 9.25
N LEU A 90 20.53 4.00 9.01
CA LEU A 90 19.49 3.28 9.73
C LEU A 90 19.56 1.77 9.47
N ALA A 91 19.78 1.37 8.23
CA ALA A 91 19.91 -0.04 7.85
C ALA A 91 21.08 -0.71 8.58
N ALA A 92 22.25 -0.06 8.59
CA ALA A 92 23.42 -0.54 9.29
C ALA A 92 23.19 -0.65 10.81
N ARG A 93 22.54 0.35 11.43
CA ARG A 93 22.30 0.35 12.88
C ARG A 93 21.22 -0.63 13.32
N CYS A 94 20.19 -0.83 12.49
CA CYS A 94 19.05 -1.69 12.81
C CYS A 94 19.19 -3.12 12.27
N GLY A 95 20.26 -3.43 11.53
CA GLY A 95 20.48 -4.75 10.94
C GLY A 95 19.41 -5.13 9.90
N ILE A 96 18.83 -4.15 9.20
CA ILE A 96 17.81 -4.35 8.17
C ILE A 96 18.34 -3.96 6.80
N ALA A 97 17.75 -4.51 5.73
CA ALA A 97 18.13 -4.09 4.38
C ALA A 97 17.80 -2.59 4.14
N PRO A 98 18.65 -1.83 3.41
CA PRO A 98 18.40 -0.43 3.07
C PRO A 98 17.06 -0.18 2.37
N SER A 99 16.61 -1.13 1.55
CA SER A 99 15.30 -1.08 0.88
C SER A 99 14.13 -1.15 1.86
N ILE A 100 14.29 -1.88 2.98
CA ILE A 100 13.29 -1.96 4.04
C ILE A 100 13.27 -0.64 4.83
N ALA A 101 14.44 -0.11 5.19
CA ALA A 101 14.55 1.20 5.84
C ALA A 101 13.87 2.28 4.99
N GLN A 102 14.17 2.34 3.69
CA GLN A 102 13.55 3.29 2.75
C GLN A 102 12.03 3.14 2.67
N ARG A 103 11.51 1.91 2.63
CA ARG A 103 10.06 1.64 2.64
C ARG A 103 9.39 2.08 3.93
N ILE A 104 10.07 1.96 5.07
CA ILE A 104 9.55 2.43 6.36
C ILE A 104 9.48 3.97 6.34
N LEU A 105 10.54 4.66 5.91
CA LEU A 105 10.55 6.13 5.80
C LEU A 105 9.43 6.65 4.89
N THR A 106 9.31 6.06 3.70
CA THR A 106 8.28 6.44 2.71
C THR A 106 6.88 6.22 3.25
N ARG A 107 6.63 5.11 3.98
CA ARG A 107 5.33 4.83 4.62
C ARG A 107 4.98 5.88 5.67
N HIS A 108 5.96 6.39 6.39
CA HIS A 108 5.78 7.39 7.44
C HIS A 108 5.84 8.84 6.93
N GLY A 109 5.93 9.05 5.61
CA GLY A 109 5.96 10.39 5.02
C GLY A 109 7.24 11.18 5.36
N LEU A 110 8.32 10.50 5.74
CA LEU A 110 9.57 11.16 6.07
C LEU A 110 10.37 11.46 4.79
N PRO A 111 10.86 12.70 4.62
CA PRO A 111 11.71 13.04 3.50
C PRO A 111 13.05 12.28 3.57
N PRO A 112 13.68 11.97 2.43
CA PRO A 112 15.01 11.40 2.42
C PRO A 112 16.01 12.37 3.07
N LEU A 113 17.10 11.86 3.66
CA LEU A 113 18.14 12.69 4.27
C LEU A 113 18.69 13.77 3.32
N ALA A 114 18.74 13.48 2.01
CA ALA A 114 19.17 14.46 1.00
C ALA A 114 18.24 15.68 0.87
N ALA A 115 17.00 15.57 1.32
CA ALA A 115 16.03 16.67 1.33
C ALA A 115 15.99 17.39 2.68
N LEU A 116 16.82 16.98 3.65
CA LEU A 116 16.95 17.62 4.96
C LEU A 116 18.32 18.28 5.07
N ASP A 117 18.37 19.44 5.73
CA ASP A 117 19.63 20.02 6.16
C ASP A 117 20.24 19.15 7.27
N ARG A 118 21.53 18.85 7.18
CA ARG A 118 22.22 17.97 8.14
C ARG A 118 22.40 18.63 9.50
N ALA A 119 22.49 19.96 9.54
CA ALA A 119 22.69 20.69 10.78
C ALA A 119 21.38 20.83 11.57
N THR A 120 20.28 21.15 10.87
CA THR A 120 18.98 21.44 11.52
C THR A 120 17.96 20.30 11.43
N GLY A 121 18.11 19.35 10.50
CA GLY A 121 17.11 18.33 10.23
C GLY A 121 15.82 18.86 9.60
N GLU A 122 15.77 20.15 9.26
CA GLU A 122 14.65 20.77 8.56
C GLU A 122 14.72 20.51 7.05
N PRO A 123 13.58 20.49 6.34
CA PRO A 123 13.57 20.44 4.89
C PRO A 123 14.46 21.53 4.27
N VAL A 124 15.34 21.16 3.35
CA VAL A 124 16.23 22.10 2.66
C VAL A 124 15.37 23.13 1.94
N ARG A 125 15.41 24.38 2.42
CA ARG A 125 14.71 25.50 1.78
C ARG A 125 15.52 25.93 0.57
N ARG A 126 15.00 25.68 -0.63
CA ARG A 126 15.60 26.19 -1.86
C ARG A 126 15.31 27.69 -1.95
N HIS A 127 16.33 28.51 -1.77
CA HIS A 127 16.21 29.95 -2.01
C HIS A 127 16.09 30.21 -3.51
N GLU A 128 14.90 30.57 -3.98
CA GLU A 128 14.66 31.03 -5.36
C GLU A 128 14.66 32.56 -5.37
N GLY A 129 15.62 33.15 -6.08
CA GLY A 129 15.65 34.58 -6.31
C GLY A 129 14.67 34.93 -7.43
N VAL A 130 13.90 36.00 -7.24
CA VAL A 130 12.97 36.52 -8.25
C VAL A 130 13.75 37.27 -9.34
N ARG A 131 14.92 37.83 -9.00
CA ARG A 131 15.78 38.58 -9.92
C ARG A 131 17.17 37.97 -10.06
N PRO A 132 17.81 38.13 -11.23
CA PRO A 132 19.22 37.82 -11.40
C PRO A 132 20.07 38.62 -10.38
N GLY A 133 20.97 37.93 -9.65
CA GLY A 133 21.88 38.55 -8.68
C GLY A 133 21.48 38.44 -7.20
N GLU A 134 20.27 37.95 -6.88
CA GLU A 134 19.80 37.84 -5.48
C GLU A 134 20.40 36.65 -4.70
N ARG A 135 21.01 35.68 -5.40
CA ARG A 135 21.64 34.51 -4.78
C ARG A 135 23.09 34.81 -4.44
N VAL A 136 23.40 34.96 -3.15
CA VAL A 136 24.78 35.08 -2.65
C VAL A 136 25.37 33.68 -2.48
N HIS A 137 26.43 33.38 -3.23
CA HIS A 137 27.21 32.16 -3.02
C HIS A 137 28.30 32.44 -1.99
N ILE A 138 28.22 31.77 -0.85
CA ILE A 138 29.26 31.82 0.18
C ILE A 138 30.06 30.53 0.04
N ASP A 139 31.28 30.64 -0.48
CA ASP A 139 32.24 29.53 -0.46
C ASP A 139 32.87 29.49 0.93
N VAL A 140 32.53 28.47 1.71
CA VAL A 140 33.11 28.24 3.04
C VAL A 140 34.26 27.26 2.85
N LYS A 141 35.48 27.74 3.10
CA LYS A 141 36.72 26.95 3.01
C LYS A 141 36.94 26.08 4.26
#